data_AF-A0A1X7ARM5-F1
#
_entry.id   AF-A0A1X7ARM5-F1
#
_cell.length_a   1.000
_cell.length_b   1.000
_cell.length_c   1.000
_cell.angle_alpha   90.00
_cell.angle_beta   90.00
_cell.angle_gamma   90.00
#
_symmetry.space_group_name_H-M   'P 1'
#
loop_
_entity.id
_entity.type
_entity.pdbx_description
1 polymer ?
#
loop_
_entity_poly.entity_id
_entity_poly.type
_entity_poly.pdbx_seq_one_letter_code
_entity_poly.pdbx_strand_id
1 'polypeptide(L)'
;MQRFLRRVSLLLVVATLLLPALSSADDADRFAGTWRNQRGSVLALSKQDRDNLKGTFATAVASTRDCIGYKAPLNAAINGNAIALSLTMKGCGSPYVVAMTGTLHKDKDQKETLVMQALIQSKGEDHWNSRIQTTDYYYRQGSQ
;
A
#
# COMPACT_ATOMS: atom_id res chain seq x y z
N MET A 1 -45.45 12.18 -66.82
CA MET A 1 -44.07 11.66 -66.69
C MET A 1 -43.31 12.61 -65.76
N GLN A 2 -42.49 12.10 -64.82
CA GLN A 2 -41.73 12.78 -63.73
C GLN A 2 -42.55 13.05 -62.44
N ARG A 3 -42.77 12.05 -61.56
CA ARG A 3 -41.87 11.47 -60.52
C ARG A 3 -41.49 12.44 -59.38
N PHE A 4 -42.31 12.37 -58.33
CA PHE A 4 -42.02 12.53 -56.89
C PHE A 4 -40.54 12.30 -56.52
N LEU A 5 -39.88 13.31 -55.97
CA LEU A 5 -38.63 13.16 -55.22
C LEU A 5 -38.90 13.30 -53.71
N ARG A 6 -39.20 12.16 -53.08
CA ARG A 6 -38.90 11.88 -51.68
C ARG A 6 -37.40 11.59 -51.57
N ARG A 7 -36.75 12.06 -50.49
CA ARG A 7 -35.81 11.33 -49.60
C ARG A 7 -35.05 12.36 -48.75
N VAL A 8 -35.56 12.64 -47.55
CA VAL A 8 -35.00 12.16 -46.27
C VAL A 8 -33.57 12.66 -46.07
N SER A 9 -33.45 13.83 -45.46
CA SER A 9 -32.19 14.33 -44.90
C SER A 9 -31.75 13.38 -43.79
N LEU A 10 -30.70 12.63 -44.07
CA LEU A 10 -30.04 11.74 -43.11
C LEU A 10 -29.28 12.62 -42.09
N LEU A 11 -29.97 13.04 -41.03
CA LEU A 11 -29.34 13.66 -39.87
C LEU A 11 -28.59 12.56 -39.09
N LEU A 12 -27.29 12.44 -39.38
CA LEU A 12 -26.38 11.59 -38.63
C LEU A 12 -26.14 12.25 -37.26
N VAL A 13 -27.00 11.96 -36.28
CA VAL A 13 -26.74 12.31 -34.88
C VAL A 13 -25.60 11.41 -34.40
N VAL A 14 -24.39 11.93 -34.46
CA VAL A 14 -23.21 11.34 -33.82
C VAL A 14 -23.44 11.43 -32.32
N ALA A 15 -24.10 10.42 -31.75
CA ALA A 15 -24.16 10.21 -30.32
C ALA A 15 -22.74 9.86 -29.86
N THR A 16 -21.96 10.89 -29.51
CA THR A 16 -20.73 10.72 -28.73
C THR A 16 -21.12 10.06 -27.42
N LEU A 17 -20.96 8.74 -27.37
CA LEU A 17 -20.96 7.93 -26.17
C LEU A 17 -19.85 8.49 -25.26
N LEU A 18 -20.25 9.42 -24.38
CA LEU A 18 -19.53 9.73 -23.15
C LEU A 18 -19.53 8.45 -22.33
N LEU A 19 -18.57 7.56 -22.59
CA LEU A 19 -18.20 6.53 -21.62
C LEU A 19 -17.64 7.29 -20.42
N PRO A 20 -18.30 7.27 -19.26
CA PRO A 20 -17.62 7.71 -18.05
C PRO A 20 -16.43 6.78 -17.89
N ALA A 21 -15.23 7.33 -17.92
CA ALA A 21 -14.04 6.59 -17.50
C ALA A 21 -14.35 6.10 -16.08
N LEU A 22 -14.56 4.80 -15.94
CA LEU A 22 -14.62 4.13 -14.65
C LEU A 22 -13.26 4.37 -14.02
N SER A 23 -13.15 5.43 -13.21
CA SER A 23 -11.98 5.71 -12.41
C SER A 23 -11.92 4.58 -11.40
N SER A 24 -11.15 3.53 -11.70
CA SER A 24 -10.75 2.53 -10.73
C SER A 24 -10.21 3.31 -9.52
N ALA A 25 -10.86 3.15 -8.36
CA ALA A 25 -10.35 3.73 -7.12
C ALA A 25 -8.86 3.37 -7.03
N ASP A 26 -8.04 4.39 -6.78
CA ASP A 26 -6.61 4.22 -6.82
C ASP A 26 -6.19 3.30 -5.67
N ASP A 27 -5.56 2.16 -5.99
CA ASP A 27 -5.22 1.16 -4.99
C ASP A 27 -4.28 1.75 -3.93
N ALA A 28 -3.41 2.72 -4.28
CA ALA A 28 -2.59 3.44 -3.33
C ALA A 28 -3.37 4.20 -2.26
N ASP A 29 -4.53 4.77 -2.61
CA ASP A 29 -5.35 5.52 -1.65
C ASP A 29 -5.87 4.61 -0.52
N ARG A 30 -6.05 3.32 -0.78
CA ARG A 30 -6.52 2.33 0.21
C ARG A 30 -5.48 2.06 1.29
N PHE A 31 -4.19 2.15 0.97
CA PHE A 31 -3.11 1.87 1.91
C PHE A 31 -2.52 3.14 2.54
N ALA A 32 -2.68 4.30 1.89
CA ALA A 32 -2.22 5.58 2.42
C ALA A 32 -2.83 5.87 3.81
N GLY A 33 -2.04 6.48 4.69
CA GLY A 33 -2.42 6.79 6.07
C GLY A 33 -1.44 6.22 7.09
N THR A 34 -1.82 6.34 8.37
CA THR A 34 -1.02 5.87 9.50
C THR A 34 -1.63 4.62 10.09
N TRP A 35 -0.80 3.60 10.24
CA TRP A 35 -1.16 2.29 10.77
C TRP A 35 -0.34 1.97 12.00
N ARG A 36 -0.94 1.32 13.00
CA ARG A 36 -0.27 0.87 14.21
C ARG A 36 -0.45 -0.63 14.37
N ASN A 37 0.64 -1.35 14.64
CA ASN A 37 0.56 -2.78 14.88
C ASN A 37 0.28 -3.13 16.35
N GLN A 38 0.05 -4.42 16.62
CA GLN A 38 -0.19 -4.97 17.95
C GLN A 38 0.97 -4.79 18.95
N ARG A 39 2.16 -4.42 18.47
CA ARG A 39 3.36 -4.13 19.28
C ARG A 39 3.57 -2.64 19.52
N GLY A 40 2.74 -1.79 18.94
CA GLY A 40 2.84 -0.33 19.03
C GLY A 40 3.73 0.31 17.97
N SER A 41 4.35 -0.45 17.06
CA SER A 41 5.11 0.10 15.92
C SER A 41 4.17 0.82 14.95
N VAL A 42 4.69 1.84 14.26
CA VAL A 42 3.91 2.71 13.38
C VAL A 42 4.42 2.62 11.95
N LEU A 43 3.49 2.42 11.02
CA LEU A 43 3.73 2.46 9.57
C LEU A 43 2.94 3.65 8.99
N ALA A 44 3.64 4.67 8.52
CA ALA A 44 3.04 5.84 7.90
C ALA A 44 3.29 5.81 6.39
N LEU A 45 2.23 5.74 5.60
CA LEU A 45 2.25 5.58 4.14
C LEU A 45 1.63 6.79 3.46
N SER A 46 2.26 7.23 2.39
CA SER A 46 1.83 8.32 1.52
C SER A 46 1.89 7.88 0.08
N LYS A 47 0.88 8.28 -0.69
CA LYS A 47 0.80 7.98 -2.11
C LYS A 47 1.93 8.66 -2.87
N GLN A 48 2.62 7.89 -3.71
CA GLN A 48 3.54 8.42 -4.70
C GLN A 48 2.89 8.45 -6.08
N ASP A 49 2.32 7.32 -6.50
CA ASP A 49 1.53 7.17 -7.72
C ASP A 49 0.47 6.06 -7.51
N ARG A 50 -0.10 5.52 -8.59
CA ARG A 50 -1.19 4.54 -8.53
C ARG A 50 -0.80 3.26 -7.79
N ASP A 51 0.41 2.76 -8.03
CA ASP A 51 0.85 1.44 -7.56
C ASP A 51 2.01 1.54 -6.56
N ASN A 52 2.50 2.75 -6.29
CA ASN A 52 3.63 2.97 -5.39
C ASN A 52 3.30 3.91 -4.24
N LEU A 53 3.83 3.58 -3.07
CA LEU A 53 3.81 4.39 -1.87
C LEU A 53 5.23 4.69 -1.39
N LYS A 54 5.33 5.80 -0.66
CA LYS A 54 6.50 6.14 0.17
C LYS A 54 6.07 6.32 1.60
N GLY A 55 6.98 6.14 2.54
CA GLY A 55 6.61 6.26 3.94
C GLY A 55 7.74 6.16 4.92
N THR A 56 7.35 5.98 6.17
CA THR A 56 8.26 5.68 7.27
C THR A 56 7.73 4.57 8.15
N PHE A 57 8.63 3.75 8.66
CA PHE A 57 8.37 2.78 9.72
C PHE A 57 9.10 3.21 10.98
N ALA A 58 8.41 3.18 12.12
CA ALA A 58 8.99 3.41 13.43
C ALA A 58 8.68 2.23 14.34
N THR A 59 9.72 1.50 14.75
CA THR A 59 9.54 0.36 15.65
C THR A 59 9.32 0.82 17.08
N ALA A 60 8.42 0.15 17.80
CA ALA A 60 8.28 0.28 19.25
C ALA A 60 9.14 -0.72 20.04
N VAL A 61 9.69 -1.74 19.36
CA VAL A 61 10.47 -2.82 19.99
C VAL A 61 11.77 -3.02 19.21
N ALA A 62 12.91 -2.88 19.88
CA ALA A 62 14.22 -3.15 19.32
C ALA A 62 15.23 -3.49 20.42
N SER A 63 16.23 -4.31 20.11
CA SER A 63 17.38 -4.55 21.00
C SER A 63 18.27 -3.30 21.12
N THR A 64 18.38 -2.52 20.05
CA THR A 64 19.09 -1.23 20.04
C THR A 64 18.11 -0.12 20.39
N ARG A 65 18.27 0.49 21.57
CA ARG A 65 17.35 1.52 22.09
C ARG A 65 17.20 2.71 21.14
N ASP A 66 18.27 3.13 20.48
CA ASP A 66 18.27 4.27 19.55
C ASP A 66 17.43 4.02 18.28
N CYS A 67 17.09 2.77 18.00
CA CYS A 67 16.20 2.43 16.90
C CYS A 67 14.71 2.53 17.25
N ILE A 68 14.36 2.63 18.54
CA ILE A 68 12.97 2.80 18.97
C ILE A 68 12.52 4.21 18.59
N GLY A 69 11.43 4.31 17.83
CA GLY A 69 10.90 5.59 17.35
C GLY A 69 11.68 6.23 16.19
N TYR A 70 12.84 5.68 15.78
CA TYR A 70 13.52 6.12 14.56
C TYR A 70 12.63 5.87 13.34
N LYS A 71 12.41 6.91 12.54
CA LYS A 71 11.56 6.87 11.33
C LYS A 71 12.37 6.37 10.14
N ALA A 72 12.46 5.06 9.97
CA ALA A 72 13.13 4.44 8.84
C ALA A 72 12.34 4.70 7.54
N PRO A 73 12.94 5.34 6.52
CA PRO A 73 12.26 5.55 5.24
C PRO A 73 12.03 4.21 4.53
N LEU A 74 10.92 4.11 3.81
CA LEU A 74 10.54 2.93 3.03
C LEU A 74 9.92 3.30 1.70
N ASN A 75 9.98 2.35 0.76
CA ASN A 75 9.17 2.34 -0.44
C ASN A 75 8.28 1.10 -0.41
N ALA A 76 7.08 1.21 -0.96
CA ALA A 76 6.16 0.10 -1.12
C ALA A 76 5.54 0.07 -2.52
N ALA A 77 5.25 -1.13 -2.99
CA ALA A 77 4.49 -1.40 -4.20
C ALA A 77 3.19 -2.12 -3.84
N ILE A 78 2.13 -1.85 -4.60
CA ILE A 78 0.79 -2.38 -4.42
C ILE A 78 0.36 -3.17 -5.65
N ASN A 79 -0.43 -4.21 -5.42
CA ASN A 79 -1.16 -4.90 -6.45
C ASN A 79 -2.52 -5.34 -5.90
N GLY A 80 -3.59 -4.61 -6.24
CA GLY A 80 -4.92 -4.85 -5.69
C GLY A 80 -4.97 -4.68 -4.17
N ASN A 81 -5.25 -5.76 -3.44
CA ASN A 81 -5.26 -5.74 -1.97
C ASN A 81 -3.92 -6.18 -1.34
N ALA A 82 -2.87 -6.42 -2.13
CA ALA A 82 -1.56 -6.79 -1.64
C ALA A 82 -0.59 -5.59 -1.61
N ILE A 83 0.31 -5.57 -0.63
CA ILE A 83 1.39 -4.59 -0.51
C ILE A 83 2.72 -5.30 -0.20
N ALA A 84 3.79 -4.82 -0.81
CA ALA A 84 5.16 -5.23 -0.51
C ALA A 84 6.00 -3.99 -0.23
N LEU A 85 6.79 -4.00 0.83
CA LEU A 85 7.64 -2.86 1.21
C LEU A 85 8.98 -3.33 1.77
N SER A 86 9.98 -2.47 1.67
CA SER A 86 11.30 -2.72 2.25
C SER A 86 11.89 -1.46 2.88
N LEU A 87 12.71 -1.67 3.90
CA LEU A 87 13.39 -0.60 4.62
C LEU A 87 14.71 -1.07 5.23
N THR A 88 15.55 -0.11 5.57
CA THR A 88 16.81 -0.34 6.29
C THR A 88 16.83 0.42 7.60
N MET A 89 17.36 -0.22 8.64
CA MET A 89 17.55 0.39 9.96
C MET A 89 18.95 1.02 10.12
N LYS A 90 19.73 1.14 9.03
CA LYS A 90 21.09 1.71 9.06
C LYS A 90 21.15 3.12 9.65
N GLY A 91 20.10 3.92 9.49
CA GLY A 91 20.07 5.30 10.02
C GLY A 91 20.02 5.40 11.55
N CYS A 92 19.69 4.31 12.27
CA CYS A 92 19.86 4.21 13.72
C CYS A 92 21.05 3.32 14.13
N GLY A 93 22.01 3.09 13.23
CA GLY A 93 23.19 2.25 13.47
C GLY A 93 22.93 0.75 13.43
N SER A 94 21.72 0.32 13.09
CA SER A 94 21.34 -1.09 13.02
C SER A 94 21.66 -1.70 11.65
N PRO A 95 22.28 -2.90 11.59
CA PRO A 95 22.60 -3.58 10.34
C PRO A 95 21.38 -4.29 9.71
N TYR A 96 20.20 -4.18 10.32
CA TYR A 96 19.02 -4.90 9.90
C TYR A 96 18.38 -4.29 8.64
N VAL A 97 17.99 -5.18 7.73
CA VAL A 97 17.09 -4.91 6.61
C VAL A 97 15.78 -5.63 6.90
N VAL A 98 14.67 -4.96 6.61
CA VAL A 98 13.32 -5.52 6.80
C VAL A 98 12.61 -5.51 5.46
N ALA A 99 12.14 -6.68 5.04
CA ALA A 99 11.21 -6.84 3.92
C ALA A 99 9.86 -7.27 4.50
N MET A 100 8.78 -6.59 4.10
CA MET A 100 7.43 -6.93 4.55
C MET A 100 6.48 -7.09 3.38
N THR A 101 5.59 -8.07 3.45
CA THR A 101 4.55 -8.31 2.46
C THR A 101 3.23 -8.56 3.18
N GLY A 102 2.11 -8.11 2.65
CA GLY A 102 0.84 -8.32 3.31
C GLY A 102 -0.36 -7.98 2.47
N THR A 103 -1.53 -8.15 3.08
CA THR A 103 -2.82 -7.94 2.44
C THR A 103 -3.74 -7.09 3.31
N LEU A 104 -4.51 -6.21 2.67
CA LEU A 104 -5.53 -5.40 3.31
C LEU A 104 -6.86 -6.16 3.34
N HIS A 105 -7.41 -6.33 4.54
CA HIS A 105 -8.68 -6.97 4.81
C HIS A 105 -9.69 -5.97 5.36
N LYS A 106 -10.96 -6.17 5.03
CA LYS A 106 -12.10 -5.47 5.64
C LYS A 106 -12.99 -6.49 6.31
N ASP A 107 -13.38 -6.25 7.55
CA ASP A 107 -14.38 -7.07 8.23
C ASP A 107 -15.81 -6.66 7.83
N LYS A 108 -16.80 -7.33 8.42
CA LYS A 108 -18.23 -7.05 8.21
C LYS A 108 -18.64 -5.62 8.58
N ASP A 109 -17.90 -4.99 9.50
CA ASP A 109 -18.15 -3.64 10.01
C ASP A 109 -17.30 -2.61 9.24
N GLN A 110 -16.73 -3.00 8.08
CA GLN A 110 -15.86 -2.19 7.23
C GLN A 110 -14.56 -1.74 7.91
N LYS A 111 -14.15 -2.39 9.02
CA LYS A 111 -12.88 -2.08 9.68
C LYS A 111 -11.74 -2.72 8.91
N GLU A 112 -10.75 -1.88 8.61
CA GLU A 112 -9.58 -2.27 7.85
C GLU A 112 -8.49 -2.86 8.76
N THR A 113 -7.94 -4.01 8.37
CA THR A 113 -6.76 -4.63 8.99
C THR A 113 -5.75 -4.96 7.91
N LEU A 114 -4.52 -4.47 8.08
CA LEU A 114 -3.40 -4.81 7.21
C LEU A 114 -2.59 -5.92 7.87
N VAL A 115 -2.62 -7.12 7.29
CA VAL A 115 -1.93 -8.30 7.80
C VAL A 115 -0.60 -8.45 7.07
N MET A 116 0.51 -8.25 7.77
CA MET A 116 1.85 -8.23 7.20
C MET A 116 2.68 -9.40 7.72
N GLN A 117 3.43 -10.03 6.84
CA GLN A 117 4.57 -10.88 7.19
C GLN A 117 5.85 -10.08 6.99
N ALA A 118 6.77 -10.17 7.93
CA ALA A 118 8.05 -9.49 7.89
C ALA A 118 9.19 -10.50 7.96
N LEU A 119 10.19 -10.29 7.12
CA LEU A 119 11.49 -10.93 7.14
C LEU A 119 12.52 -9.89 7.56
N ILE A 120 13.21 -10.16 8.67
CA ILE A 120 14.26 -9.30 9.21
C ILE A 120 15.57 -10.07 9.09
N GLN A 121 16.57 -9.45 8.46
CA GLN A 121 17.88 -10.05 8.25
C GLN A 121 18.99 -9.09 8.66
N SER A 122 19.99 -9.61 9.38
CA SER A 122 21.23 -8.88 9.69
C SER A 122 22.26 -9.12 8.60
N LYS A 123 22.87 -8.04 8.08
CA LYS A 123 24.04 -8.08 7.18
C LYS A 123 23.88 -8.89 5.88
N GLY A 124 22.68 -9.35 5.53
CA GLY A 124 22.47 -10.19 4.34
C GLY A 124 23.13 -11.58 4.44
N GLU A 125 23.58 -11.98 5.62
CA GLU A 125 24.20 -13.28 5.85
C GLU A 125 23.12 -14.31 6.23
N ASP A 126 23.24 -15.53 5.72
CA ASP A 126 22.34 -16.65 6.02
C ASP A 126 22.97 -17.56 7.08
N HIS A 127 22.66 -17.27 8.35
CA HIS A 127 23.02 -18.10 9.50
C HIS A 127 21.74 -18.60 10.15
N TRP A 128 21.82 -19.73 10.86
CA TRP A 128 20.67 -20.37 11.51
C TRP A 128 19.86 -19.45 12.44
N ASN A 129 20.46 -18.36 12.93
CA ASN A 129 19.84 -17.37 13.82
C ASN A 129 19.84 -15.92 13.27
N SER A 130 20.23 -15.68 12.01
CA SER A 130 20.30 -14.31 11.46
C SER A 130 18.99 -13.80 10.88
N ARG A 131 17.95 -14.65 10.86
CA ARG A 131 16.68 -14.43 10.18
C ARG A 131 15.52 -14.51 11.16
N ILE A 132 14.78 -13.42 11.28
CA ILE A 132 13.54 -13.39 12.07
C ILE A 132 12.37 -13.28 11.10
N GLN A 133 11.40 -14.18 11.25
CA GLN A 133 10.12 -14.13 10.56
C GLN A 133 9.02 -13.81 11.56
N THR A 134 8.17 -12.86 11.23
CA THR A 134 7.06 -12.49 12.11
C THR A 134 5.83 -12.06 11.32
N THR A 135 4.67 -12.17 11.95
CA THR A 135 3.40 -11.65 11.44
C THR A 135 2.99 -10.49 12.33
N ASP A 136 2.63 -9.36 11.71
CA ASP A 136 2.12 -8.18 12.39
C ASP A 136 0.76 -7.78 11.80
N TYR A 137 -0.13 -7.36 12.70
CA TYR A 137 -1.49 -6.91 12.36
C TYR A 137 -1.56 -5.42 12.60
N TYR A 138 -1.78 -4.67 11.52
CA TYR A 138 -1.82 -3.23 11.52
C TYR A 138 -3.25 -2.72 11.45
N TYR A 139 -3.57 -1.78 12.33
CA TYR A 139 -4.87 -1.12 12.40
C TYR A 139 -4.70 0.36 12.06
N ARG A 140 -5.61 0.90 11.26
CA ARG A 140 -5.59 2.31 10.87
C ARG A 140 -5.79 3.19 12.12
N GLN A 141 -4.96 4.22 12.28
CA GLN A 141 -5.12 5.18 13.38
C GLN A 141 -6.25 6.16 13.06
N GLY A 142 -7.13 6.41 14.05
CA GLY A 142 -8.25 7.35 13.93
C GLY A 142 -9.57 6.75 13.43
N SER A 143 -9.64 5.43 13.23
CA SER A 143 -10.85 4.70 12.82
C SER A 143 -11.45 3.84 13.95
N GLN A 144 -11.23 4.23 15.21
CA GLN A 144 -11.86 3.61 16.39
C GLN A 144 -13.08 4.40 16.84
#